data_AF-A0A8X7NEU7-F1
#
_entry.id   AF-A0A8X7NEU7-F1
#
_cell.length_a   1.000
_cell.length_b   1.000
_cell.length_c   1.000
_cell.angle_alpha   90.00
_cell.angle_beta   90.00
_cell.angle_gamma   90.00
#
_symmetry.space_group_name_H-M   'P 1'
#
loop_
_entity.id
_entity.type
_entity.pdbx_description
1 polymer ?
#
loop_
_entity_poly.entity_id
_entity_poly.type
_entity_poly.pdbx_seq_one_letter_code
_entity_poly.pdbx_strand_id
1 'polypeptide(L)'
;MSTSASTPYGQYPRDEAAGTPPDVQRTTSTASLSPSPLKRRPESDFSWSPYKNQKTVQYSKEDKERRKEVELTDLEKGMEPYTWQAPSFPVAAAVPRIVYIDSANDPSLDSLLSELVERPIDTASDYPILLGFDTEWKYEPLYDRSGRTALIQICSRSLVLLLHVAYMVPSSGKGNPLPVLPPALEAVLHRSDVLKTGVRIEGDAKKLREEFRQSKQDAAPKAVSSGAQGITANELLELSYLARRTDPERWGSMMQCSWLISLRELAAVYLGRKLVKDESRTSHWSQQKLSEQQIKYAASDVMVGLEIYEAIRRRAILQAGGGTVVHLYRIYSSSSTDCL
;
A
#
# COMPACT_ATOMS: atom_id res chain seq x y z
N MET A 1 67.21 -2.31 -12.44
CA MET A 1 67.43 -2.48 -13.90
C MET A 1 66.21 -3.23 -14.43
N SER A 2 65.07 -2.56 -14.61
CA SER A 2 64.62 -1.90 -15.86
C SER A 2 64.78 -2.77 -17.10
N THR A 3 63.66 -3.28 -17.62
CA THR A 3 63.25 -3.04 -19.01
C THR A 3 61.73 -3.27 -19.16
N SER A 4 61.07 -2.16 -19.45
CA SER A 4 59.73 -2.02 -20.01
C SER A 4 59.65 -2.52 -21.46
N ALA A 5 58.52 -3.07 -21.88
CA ALA A 5 58.14 -3.16 -23.29
C ALA A 5 56.67 -2.79 -23.46
N SER A 6 56.46 -1.67 -24.14
CA SER A 6 55.20 -1.07 -24.57
C SER A 6 54.78 -1.60 -25.94
N THR A 7 53.48 -1.83 -26.14
CA THR A 7 52.87 -2.15 -27.45
C THR A 7 52.17 -0.89 -28.01
N PRO A 8 52.23 -0.61 -29.32
CA PRO A 8 51.72 0.63 -29.88
C PRO A 8 50.28 0.55 -30.41
N TYR A 9 49.67 1.73 -30.45
CA TYR A 9 48.37 2.11 -30.98
C TYR A 9 48.14 1.67 -32.45
N GLY A 10 46.98 1.06 -32.70
CA GLY A 10 46.40 0.87 -34.03
C GLY A 10 45.49 2.03 -34.40
N GLN A 11 45.77 2.64 -35.54
CA GLN A 11 45.04 3.74 -36.17
C GLN A 11 43.71 3.26 -36.77
N TYR A 12 42.62 4.00 -36.55
CA TYR A 12 41.38 3.90 -37.34
C TYR A 12 41.44 4.95 -38.47
N PRO A 13 41.05 4.61 -39.72
CA PRO A 13 40.92 5.59 -40.78
C PRO A 13 39.69 6.49 -40.60
N ARG A 14 39.86 7.77 -40.91
CA ARG A 14 38.80 8.75 -41.15
C ARG A 14 38.15 8.44 -42.50
N ASP A 15 36.82 8.43 -42.53
CA ASP A 15 36.06 8.82 -43.70
C ASP A 15 35.07 9.91 -43.28
N GLU A 16 35.29 11.11 -43.82
CA GLU A 16 34.31 12.19 -43.89
C GLU A 16 33.40 11.93 -45.09
N ALA A 17 32.10 11.84 -44.86
CA ALA A 17 31.10 12.19 -45.86
C ALA A 17 29.87 12.76 -45.14
N ALA A 18 29.72 14.07 -45.27
CA ALA A 18 28.61 14.85 -44.77
C ALA A 18 27.28 14.39 -45.39
N GLY A 19 26.36 13.96 -44.53
CA GLY A 19 24.93 13.81 -44.85
C GLY A 19 24.13 14.45 -43.73
N THR A 20 23.50 15.58 -44.04
CA THR A 20 22.59 16.32 -43.16
C THR A 20 21.52 15.37 -42.58
N PRO A 21 21.36 15.25 -41.25
CA PRO A 21 20.24 14.48 -40.71
C PRO A 21 18.94 15.28 -40.90
N PRO A 22 17.82 14.61 -41.21
CA PRO A 22 16.54 15.29 -41.39
C PRO A 22 16.06 15.89 -40.08
N ASP A 23 15.43 17.06 -40.22
CA ASP A 23 14.77 17.84 -39.18
C ASP A 23 13.75 16.99 -38.41
N VAL A 24 14.18 16.40 -37.30
CA VAL A 24 13.28 15.75 -36.35
C VAL A 24 12.64 16.89 -35.56
N GLN A 25 11.47 17.31 -36.02
CA GLN A 25 10.53 18.10 -35.23
C GLN A 25 10.44 17.47 -33.84
N ARG A 26 10.99 18.18 -32.86
CA ARG A 26 10.86 17.88 -31.44
C ARG A 26 9.39 18.05 -31.08
N THR A 27 8.60 17.01 -31.29
CA THR A 27 7.27 16.90 -30.69
C THR A 27 7.50 16.69 -29.20
N THR A 28 7.51 17.79 -28.45
CA THR A 28 7.25 17.75 -27.02
C THR A 28 5.83 17.21 -26.86
N SER A 29 5.68 15.89 -26.75
CA SER A 29 4.44 15.29 -26.27
C SER A 29 4.33 15.63 -24.79
N THR A 30 3.80 16.81 -24.51
CA THR A 30 3.13 17.07 -23.24
C THR A 30 2.04 16.01 -23.14
N ALA A 31 2.29 14.97 -22.34
CA ALA A 31 1.26 14.02 -21.95
C ALA A 31 0.14 14.85 -21.33
N SER A 32 -0.99 14.95 -22.04
CA SER A 32 -2.14 15.71 -21.60
C SER A 32 -2.60 15.14 -20.27
N LEU A 33 -2.48 15.95 -19.21
CA LEU A 33 -3.08 15.71 -17.89
C LEU A 33 -4.60 15.93 -17.96
N SER A 34 -5.27 15.30 -18.93
CA SER A 34 -6.72 15.26 -19.00
C SER A 34 -7.18 14.17 -18.03
N PRO A 35 -7.89 14.51 -16.94
CA PRO A 35 -8.43 13.49 -16.05
C PRO A 35 -9.43 12.66 -16.84
N SER A 36 -9.23 11.34 -16.88
CA SER A 36 -10.34 10.43 -17.19
C SER A 36 -11.49 10.79 -16.25
N PRO A 37 -12.69 11.14 -16.77
CA PRO A 37 -13.79 11.56 -15.91
C PRO A 37 -14.12 10.41 -14.97
N LEU A 38 -13.99 10.66 -13.66
CA LEU A 38 -14.40 9.71 -12.63
C LEU A 38 -15.82 9.23 -12.94
N LYS A 39 -16.06 7.91 -12.89
CA LYS A 39 -17.44 7.38 -13.02
C LYS A 39 -18.30 8.05 -11.94
N ARG A 40 -19.26 8.86 -12.37
CA ARG A 40 -20.28 9.44 -11.48
C ARG A 40 -21.11 8.29 -10.92
N ARG A 41 -21.48 8.40 -9.64
CA ARG A 41 -22.49 7.50 -9.08
C ARG A 41 -23.79 7.73 -9.86
N PRO A 42 -24.61 6.70 -10.14
CA PRO A 42 -25.97 6.93 -10.60
C PRO A 42 -26.64 7.90 -9.62
N GLU A 43 -27.26 8.97 -10.12
CA GLU A 43 -28.09 9.82 -9.27
C GLU A 43 -29.16 8.92 -8.66
N SER A 44 -29.18 8.81 -7.33
CA SER A 44 -30.34 8.23 -6.67
C SER A 44 -31.48 9.20 -6.90
N ASP A 45 -32.53 8.78 -7.60
CA ASP A 45 -33.80 9.50 -7.73
C ASP A 45 -34.39 9.74 -6.33
N PHE A 46 -33.90 10.76 -5.65
CA PHE A 46 -34.40 11.20 -4.35
C PHE A 46 -34.85 12.65 -4.50
N SER A 47 -35.95 12.83 -5.24
CA SER A 47 -36.69 14.08 -5.22
C SER A 47 -37.25 14.29 -3.81
N TRP A 48 -36.74 15.28 -3.09
CA TRP A 48 -37.22 15.62 -1.76
C TRP A 48 -38.63 16.23 -1.86
N SER A 49 -39.64 15.47 -1.45
CA SER A 49 -41.03 15.97 -1.35
C SER A 49 -41.35 16.29 0.12
N PRO A 50 -41.88 17.48 0.46
CA PRO A 50 -41.93 17.94 1.86
C PRO A 50 -43.04 17.32 2.73
N TYR A 51 -43.79 16.32 2.26
CA TYR A 51 -44.95 15.81 2.99
C TYR A 51 -45.02 14.28 3.11
N LYS A 52 -44.86 13.85 4.37
CA LYS A 52 -45.43 12.65 5.06
C LYS A 52 -44.83 11.25 4.81
N ASN A 53 -44.28 10.73 5.92
CA ASN A 53 -44.27 9.32 6.36
C ASN A 53 -43.81 8.26 5.36
N GLN A 54 -42.55 8.29 4.95
CA GLN A 54 -41.87 7.05 4.59
C GLN A 54 -41.45 6.35 5.88
N LYS A 55 -42.04 5.18 6.18
CA LYS A 55 -41.42 4.23 7.11
C LYS A 55 -40.00 4.00 6.60
N THR A 56 -38.99 4.44 7.35
CA THR A 56 -37.59 4.17 7.01
C THR A 56 -37.45 2.66 7.00
N VAL A 57 -37.41 2.05 5.82
CA VAL A 57 -37.27 0.59 5.68
C VAL A 57 -35.93 0.24 6.30
N GLN A 58 -35.95 -0.37 7.48
CA GLN A 58 -34.73 -0.82 8.14
C GLN A 58 -34.27 -2.10 7.46
N TYR A 59 -33.25 -1.96 6.62
CA TYR A 59 -32.59 -3.10 6.00
C TYR A 59 -31.75 -3.87 7.02
N SER A 60 -31.79 -5.20 6.94
CA SER A 60 -30.87 -6.06 7.69
C SER A 60 -29.41 -5.77 7.29
N LYS A 61 -28.45 -6.20 8.11
CA LYS A 61 -27.02 -6.10 7.79
C LYS A 61 -26.71 -6.81 6.47
N GLU A 62 -27.28 -8.00 6.28
CA GLU A 62 -27.10 -8.82 5.07
C GLU A 62 -27.68 -8.13 3.82
N ASP A 63 -28.85 -7.48 3.94
CA ASP A 63 -29.42 -6.71 2.81
C ASP A 63 -28.52 -5.56 2.39
N LYS A 64 -27.93 -4.86 3.36
CA LYS A 64 -26.99 -3.76 3.10
C LYS A 64 -25.72 -4.27 2.41
N GLU A 65 -25.18 -5.40 2.87
CA GLU A 65 -24.01 -6.04 2.27
C GLU A 65 -24.30 -6.54 0.85
N ARG A 66 -25.44 -7.19 0.62
CA ARG A 66 -25.88 -7.63 -0.72
C ARG A 66 -26.00 -6.46 -1.69
N ARG A 67 -26.66 -5.38 -1.27
CA ARG A 67 -26.80 -4.17 -2.09
C ARG A 67 -25.45 -3.54 -2.41
N LYS A 68 -24.57 -3.42 -1.42
CA LYS A 68 -23.21 -2.89 -1.62
C LYS A 68 -22.42 -3.75 -2.61
N GLU A 69 -22.55 -5.08 -2.54
CA GLU A 69 -21.88 -5.98 -3.48
C GLU A 69 -22.41 -5.82 -4.92
N VAL A 70 -23.72 -5.62 -5.10
CA VAL A 70 -24.31 -5.31 -6.42
C VAL A 70 -23.79 -3.98 -6.95
N GLU A 71 -23.83 -2.91 -6.14
CA GLU A 71 -23.32 -1.58 -6.52
C GLU A 71 -21.83 -1.63 -6.93
N LEU A 72 -21.00 -2.37 -6.18
CA LEU A 72 -19.59 -2.57 -6.50
C LEU A 72 -19.38 -3.37 -7.79
N THR A 73 -20.18 -4.42 -7.99
CA THR A 73 -20.11 -5.25 -9.21
C THR A 73 -20.47 -4.43 -10.45
N ASP A 74 -21.49 -3.59 -10.36
CA ASP A 74 -21.88 -2.69 -11.44
C ASP A 74 -20.84 -1.60 -11.70
N LEU A 75 -20.24 -1.03 -10.64
CA LEU A 75 -19.17 -0.04 -10.74
C LEU A 75 -17.98 -0.59 -11.54
N GLU A 76 -17.57 -1.82 -11.20
CA GLU A 76 -16.42 -2.53 -11.78
C GLU A 76 -16.68 -3.14 -13.15
N LYS A 77 -17.92 -3.07 -13.65
CA LYS A 77 -18.28 -3.62 -14.95
C LYS A 77 -17.42 -2.98 -16.05
N GLY A 78 -16.71 -3.85 -16.78
CA GLY A 78 -15.80 -3.48 -17.86
C GLY A 78 -14.42 -2.98 -17.40
N MET A 79 -14.10 -3.02 -16.10
CA MET A 79 -12.76 -2.70 -15.62
C MET A 79 -11.83 -3.91 -15.75
N GLU A 80 -10.60 -3.64 -16.15
CA GLU A 80 -9.52 -4.62 -16.13
C GLU A 80 -9.07 -4.90 -14.69
N PRO A 81 -8.59 -6.13 -14.39
CA PRO A 81 -7.95 -6.44 -13.13
C PRO A 81 -6.78 -5.52 -12.84
N TYR A 82 -6.64 -5.12 -11.58
CA TYR A 82 -5.40 -4.51 -11.10
C TYR A 82 -4.27 -5.54 -11.08
N THR A 83 -3.04 -5.11 -11.39
CA THR A 83 -1.83 -5.88 -11.21
C THR A 83 -0.66 -4.95 -10.87
N TRP A 84 0.18 -5.36 -9.92
CA TRP A 84 1.44 -4.66 -9.60
C TRP A 84 2.39 -4.59 -10.81
N GLN A 85 2.18 -5.42 -11.85
CA GLN A 85 3.01 -5.45 -13.04
C GLN A 85 2.78 -4.28 -13.99
N ALA A 86 1.62 -3.65 -13.90
CA ALA A 86 1.23 -2.50 -14.71
C ALA A 86 0.77 -1.37 -13.79
N PRO A 87 1.69 -0.84 -12.96
CA PRO A 87 1.36 0.20 -12.00
C PRO A 87 0.82 1.45 -12.72
N SER A 88 -0.15 2.13 -12.12
CA SER A 88 -0.70 3.37 -12.66
C SER A 88 0.30 4.52 -12.59
N PHE A 89 1.29 4.43 -11.69
CA PHE A 89 2.27 5.48 -11.43
C PHE A 89 3.71 4.92 -11.28
N PRO A 90 4.27 4.31 -12.33
CA PRO A 90 5.58 3.67 -12.27
C PRO A 90 6.69 4.67 -11.93
N VAL A 91 7.75 4.20 -11.27
CA VAL A 91 9.04 4.91 -11.21
C VAL A 91 9.86 4.44 -12.40
N ALA A 92 10.19 5.35 -13.30
CA ALA A 92 10.77 5.03 -14.62
C ALA A 92 9.88 4.06 -15.43
N ALA A 93 10.42 3.42 -16.46
CA ALA A 93 9.70 2.42 -17.27
C ALA A 93 9.73 1.00 -16.66
N ALA A 94 10.09 0.87 -15.38
CA ALA A 94 10.35 -0.42 -14.74
C ALA A 94 9.15 -0.92 -13.91
N VAL A 95 8.91 -2.22 -13.98
CA VAL A 95 7.96 -2.93 -13.12
C VAL A 95 8.53 -3.03 -11.71
N PRO A 96 7.73 -2.86 -10.64
CA PRO A 96 8.19 -3.06 -9.27
C PRO A 96 8.78 -4.45 -9.07
N ARG A 97 9.92 -4.53 -8.38
CA ARG A 97 10.56 -5.80 -8.04
C ARG A 97 9.86 -6.41 -6.84
N ILE A 98 9.49 -7.68 -6.92
CA ILE A 98 9.02 -8.45 -5.75
C ILE A 98 10.21 -9.19 -5.14
N VAL A 99 10.38 -9.05 -3.83
CA VAL A 99 11.32 -9.85 -3.05
C VAL A 99 10.57 -10.55 -1.92
N TYR A 100 10.73 -11.87 -1.84
CA TYR A 100 10.14 -12.71 -0.80
C TYR A 100 11.25 -13.20 0.13
N ILE A 101 11.13 -12.91 1.43
CA ILE A 101 12.10 -13.28 2.46
C ILE A 101 11.37 -14.13 3.52
N ASP A 102 11.85 -15.34 3.75
CA ASP A 102 11.31 -16.27 4.76
C ASP A 102 12.28 -16.60 5.90
N SER A 103 13.41 -15.89 5.95
CA SER A 103 14.43 -16.06 6.98
C SER A 103 14.81 -14.73 7.60
N ALA A 104 14.86 -14.68 8.93
CA ALA A 104 15.35 -13.50 9.67
C ALA A 104 16.87 -13.27 9.47
N ASN A 105 17.59 -14.29 8.99
CA ASN A 105 19.04 -14.24 8.74
C ASN A 105 19.37 -13.99 7.26
N ASP A 106 18.37 -13.62 6.45
CA ASP A 106 18.65 -13.31 5.04
C ASP A 106 19.58 -12.08 4.95
N PRO A 107 20.75 -12.20 4.30
CA PRO A 107 21.76 -11.15 4.27
C PRO A 107 21.30 -9.89 3.51
N SER A 108 20.23 -9.98 2.71
CA SER A 108 19.70 -8.85 1.95
C SER A 108 18.67 -8.03 2.72
N LEU A 109 18.12 -8.55 3.82
CA LEU A 109 16.97 -7.97 4.53
C LEU A 109 17.18 -6.49 4.91
N ASP A 110 18.30 -6.18 5.58
CA ASP A 110 18.60 -4.81 6.03
C ASP A 110 18.79 -3.84 4.86
N SER A 111 19.42 -4.31 3.77
CA SER A 111 19.62 -3.50 2.56
C SER A 111 18.30 -3.23 1.84
N LEU A 112 17.39 -4.21 1.77
CA LEU A 112 16.07 -4.07 1.16
C LEU A 112 15.16 -3.13 1.97
N LEU A 113 15.22 -3.22 3.30
CA LEU A 113 14.49 -2.30 4.19
C LEU A 113 15.04 -0.88 4.09
N SER A 114 16.34 -0.72 3.87
CA SER A 114 16.97 0.58 3.59
C SER A 114 16.53 1.13 2.23
N GLU A 115 16.49 0.29 1.18
CA GLU A 115 16.01 0.64 -0.17
C GLU A 115 14.54 1.12 -0.15
N LEU A 116 13.67 0.49 0.66
CA LEU A 116 12.26 0.89 0.77
C LEU A 116 12.09 2.35 1.20
N VAL A 117 12.94 2.83 2.11
CA VAL A 117 12.86 4.17 2.68
C VAL A 117 13.72 5.19 1.94
N GLU A 118 14.33 4.81 0.82
CA GLU A 118 14.98 5.75 -0.07
C GLU A 118 13.94 6.64 -0.74
N ARG A 119 14.23 7.94 -0.77
CA ARG A 119 13.34 8.92 -1.37
C ARG A 119 13.35 8.76 -2.90
N PRO A 120 12.19 8.63 -3.57
CA PRO A 120 12.16 8.58 -5.02
C PRO A 120 12.69 9.88 -5.64
N ILE A 121 13.49 9.77 -6.69
CA ILE A 121 14.16 10.89 -7.38
C ILE A 121 13.15 11.89 -7.96
N ASP A 122 11.95 11.42 -8.30
CA ASP A 122 10.87 12.20 -8.88
C ASP A 122 9.92 12.83 -7.83
N THR A 123 10.27 12.77 -6.54
CA THR A 123 9.49 13.39 -5.46
C THR A 123 10.18 14.64 -4.91
N ALA A 124 9.41 15.72 -4.74
CA ALA A 124 9.96 16.93 -4.11
C ALA A 124 10.33 16.65 -2.63
N SER A 125 11.32 17.39 -2.14
CA SER A 125 11.98 17.14 -0.84
C SER A 125 11.04 17.29 0.36
N ASP A 126 9.95 18.03 0.21
CA ASP A 126 8.93 18.30 1.21
C ASP A 126 7.84 17.21 1.30
N TYR A 127 7.76 16.29 0.33
CA TYR A 127 6.86 15.15 0.43
C TYR A 127 7.39 14.13 1.45
N PRO A 128 6.52 13.49 2.24
CA PRO A 128 6.95 12.40 3.12
C PRO A 128 7.37 11.17 2.29
N ILE A 129 8.24 10.34 2.87
CA ILE A 129 8.46 8.99 2.35
C ILE A 129 7.19 8.19 2.64
N LEU A 130 6.64 7.49 1.65
CA LEU A 130 5.40 6.75 1.77
C LEU A 130 5.59 5.30 1.36
N LEU A 131 5.10 4.40 2.20
CA LEU A 131 5.07 2.97 1.96
C LEU A 131 3.64 2.44 1.95
N GLY A 132 3.32 1.53 1.04
CA GLY A 132 2.15 0.67 1.19
C GLY A 132 2.45 -0.37 2.27
N PHE A 133 1.46 -0.68 3.12
CA PHE A 133 1.61 -1.64 4.20
C PHE A 133 0.36 -2.49 4.36
N ASP A 134 0.55 -3.80 4.51
CA ASP A 134 -0.52 -4.76 4.74
C ASP A 134 0.01 -5.97 5.55
N THR A 135 -0.89 -6.81 6.06
CA THR A 135 -0.53 -8.09 6.69
C THR A 135 -1.50 -9.21 6.35
N GLU A 136 -0.99 -10.45 6.29
CA GLU A 136 -1.83 -11.65 6.07
C GLU A 136 -1.69 -12.68 7.19
N TRP A 137 -2.80 -13.34 7.49
CA TRP A 137 -2.90 -14.38 8.52
C TRP A 137 -3.91 -15.45 8.14
N LYS A 138 -3.75 -16.65 8.69
CA LYS A 138 -4.76 -17.71 8.52
C LYS A 138 -6.07 -17.28 9.18
N TYR A 139 -7.16 -17.27 8.43
CA TYR A 139 -8.51 -17.08 8.97
C TYR A 139 -9.27 -18.42 8.98
N GLU A 140 -9.92 -18.72 10.09
CA GLU A 140 -10.72 -19.94 10.27
C GLU A 140 -12.21 -19.57 10.44
N PRO A 141 -12.98 -19.49 9.33
CA PRO A 141 -14.37 -19.00 9.37
C PRO A 141 -15.28 -19.80 10.29
N LEU A 142 -15.06 -21.12 10.39
CA LEU A 142 -15.87 -22.02 11.23
C LEU A 142 -15.75 -21.70 12.72
N TYR A 143 -14.65 -21.08 13.14
CA TYR A 143 -14.38 -20.76 14.54
C TYR A 143 -14.38 -19.26 14.82
N ASP A 144 -14.58 -18.42 13.80
CA ASP A 144 -14.42 -16.96 13.85
C ASP A 144 -13.09 -16.55 14.50
N ARG A 145 -12.01 -17.24 14.09
CA ARG A 145 -10.67 -17.08 14.67
C ARG A 145 -9.69 -16.65 13.60
N SER A 146 -8.93 -15.62 13.95
CA SER A 146 -7.74 -15.22 13.21
C SER A 146 -6.52 -15.83 13.86
N GLY A 147 -5.69 -16.51 13.06
CA GLY A 147 -4.36 -16.95 13.45
C GLY A 147 -3.42 -15.77 13.65
N ARG A 148 -2.17 -16.08 14.01
CA ARG A 148 -1.10 -15.08 14.09
C ARG A 148 -0.77 -14.51 12.71
N THR A 149 -0.27 -13.28 12.69
CA THR A 149 0.30 -12.67 11.49
C THR A 149 1.37 -13.57 10.92
N ALA A 150 1.19 -13.97 9.67
CA ALA A 150 2.08 -14.88 8.98
C ALA A 150 2.98 -14.13 7.99
N LEU A 151 2.45 -13.14 7.30
CA LEU A 151 3.14 -12.37 6.27
C LEU A 151 2.95 -10.88 6.55
N ILE A 152 4.02 -10.11 6.38
CA ILE A 152 3.97 -8.65 6.33
C ILE A 152 4.34 -8.24 4.92
N GLN A 153 3.50 -7.41 4.31
CA GLN A 153 3.77 -6.79 3.03
C GLN A 153 4.11 -5.32 3.24
N ILE A 154 5.20 -4.87 2.64
CA ILE A 154 5.57 -3.46 2.63
C ILE A 154 6.15 -3.10 1.27
N CYS A 155 5.74 -1.97 0.70
CA CYS A 155 6.20 -1.58 -0.62
C CYS A 155 6.50 -0.09 -0.76
N SER A 156 7.48 0.20 -1.60
CA SER A 156 7.67 1.50 -2.25
C SER A 156 7.13 1.40 -3.69
N ARG A 157 7.28 2.45 -4.49
CA ARG A 157 6.87 2.42 -5.91
C ARG A 157 7.72 1.48 -6.79
N SER A 158 8.89 1.05 -6.32
CA SER A 158 9.84 0.22 -7.09
C SER A 158 10.11 -1.15 -6.48
N LEU A 159 9.78 -1.35 -5.20
CA LEU A 159 10.06 -2.58 -4.46
C LEU A 159 8.84 -3.00 -3.65
N VAL A 160 8.45 -4.26 -3.79
CA VAL A 160 7.49 -4.95 -2.93
C VAL A 160 8.25 -6.00 -2.13
N LEU A 161 8.25 -5.86 -0.81
CA LEU A 161 8.90 -6.78 0.11
C LEU A 161 7.83 -7.60 0.84
N LEU A 162 7.91 -8.93 0.69
CA LEU A 162 7.03 -9.89 1.34
C LEU A 162 7.83 -10.64 2.41
N LEU A 163 7.57 -10.32 3.67
CA LEU A 163 8.32 -10.84 4.82
C LEU A 163 7.49 -11.92 5.51
N HIS A 164 7.88 -13.18 5.31
CA HIS A 164 7.17 -14.34 5.87
C HIS A 164 7.51 -14.52 7.36
N VAL A 165 7.01 -13.60 8.17
CA VAL A 165 7.32 -13.50 9.60
C VAL A 165 6.96 -14.76 10.38
N ALA A 166 6.05 -15.62 9.91
CA ALA A 166 5.79 -16.93 10.52
C ALA A 166 7.06 -17.81 10.65
N TYR A 167 8.05 -17.62 9.78
CA TYR A 167 9.29 -18.40 9.73
C TYR A 167 10.52 -17.64 10.28
N MET A 168 10.34 -16.40 10.72
CA MET A 168 11.38 -15.58 11.32
C MET A 168 11.55 -15.87 12.82
N VAL A 169 12.01 -17.09 13.11
CA VAL A 169 12.12 -17.63 14.47
C VAL A 169 13.57 -17.58 14.97
N PRO A 170 13.84 -17.09 16.19
CA PRO A 170 15.19 -17.04 16.74
C PRO A 170 15.80 -18.43 16.92
N SER A 171 17.07 -18.60 16.53
CA SER A 171 17.82 -19.86 16.69
C SER A 171 18.12 -20.23 18.15
N SER A 172 18.01 -19.27 19.08
CA SER A 172 18.43 -19.41 20.48
C SER A 172 17.29 -19.77 21.45
N GLY A 173 16.07 -20.00 20.96
CA GLY A 173 14.92 -20.30 21.80
C GLY A 173 14.90 -21.75 22.30
N LYS A 174 14.89 -21.96 23.62
CA LYS A 174 14.47 -23.26 24.20
C LYS A 174 12.97 -23.44 23.99
N GLY A 175 12.54 -24.62 23.53
CA GLY A 175 11.12 -24.95 23.34
C GLY A 175 10.61 -24.69 21.91
N ASN A 176 9.38 -24.18 21.78
CA ASN A 176 8.78 -23.77 20.50
C ASN A 176 8.78 -22.23 20.41
N PRO A 177 9.92 -21.60 20.05
CA PRO A 177 10.03 -20.16 20.02
C PRO A 177 9.01 -19.53 19.07
N LEU A 178 8.40 -18.43 19.51
CA LEU A 178 7.52 -17.63 18.67
C LEU A 178 8.36 -16.79 17.70
N PRO A 179 7.84 -16.49 16.50
CA PRO A 179 8.54 -15.59 15.60
C PRO A 179 8.68 -14.19 16.20
N VAL A 180 9.79 -13.55 15.83
CA VAL A 180 10.12 -12.19 16.22
C VAL A 180 10.20 -11.32 14.97
N LEU A 181 9.86 -10.05 15.14
CA LEU A 181 10.03 -9.06 14.08
C LEU A 181 11.52 -8.72 13.94
N PRO A 182 12.08 -8.73 12.71
CA PRO A 182 13.46 -8.30 12.50
C PRO A 182 13.69 -6.86 13.00
N PRO A 183 14.79 -6.56 13.72
CA PRO A 183 15.03 -5.22 14.27
C PRO A 183 15.01 -4.09 13.22
N ALA A 184 15.52 -4.35 12.02
CA ALA A 184 15.49 -3.37 10.93
C ALA A 184 14.05 -3.07 10.47
N LEU A 185 13.17 -4.08 10.40
CA LEU A 185 11.76 -3.86 10.05
C LEU A 185 11.07 -3.07 11.16
N GLU A 186 11.32 -3.43 12.42
CA GLU A 186 10.81 -2.68 13.55
C GLU A 186 11.24 -1.21 13.52
N ALA A 187 12.49 -0.92 13.17
CA ALA A 187 12.98 0.44 13.01
C ALA A 187 12.22 1.21 11.92
N VAL A 188 11.96 0.59 10.76
CA VAL A 188 11.15 1.20 9.68
C VAL A 188 9.72 1.49 10.15
N LEU A 189 9.09 0.57 10.89
CA LEU A 189 7.73 0.77 11.40
C LEU A 189 7.64 1.93 12.42
N HIS A 190 8.66 2.13 13.25
CA HIS A 190 8.69 3.21 14.25
C HIS A 190 9.04 4.59 13.68
N ARG A 191 9.55 4.69 12.45
CA ARG A 191 9.91 5.98 11.84
C ARG A 191 8.70 6.90 11.69
N SER A 192 8.81 8.13 12.20
CA SER A 192 7.79 9.18 12.06
C SER A 192 7.96 10.07 10.82
N ASP A 193 9.03 9.86 10.06
CA ASP A 193 9.27 10.51 8.77
C ASP A 193 8.87 9.63 7.58
N VAL A 194 8.36 8.43 7.87
CA VAL A 194 7.88 7.44 6.89
C VAL A 194 6.41 7.17 7.16
N LEU A 195 5.53 7.60 6.25
CA LEU A 195 4.12 7.28 6.27
C LEU A 195 3.89 5.85 5.79
N LYS A 196 2.94 5.15 6.41
CA LYS A 196 2.47 3.82 5.97
C LYS A 196 1.00 3.94 5.59
N THR A 197 0.61 3.43 4.44
CA THR A 197 -0.77 3.56 3.96
C THR A 197 -1.41 2.24 3.60
N GLY A 198 -2.72 2.17 3.82
CA GLY A 198 -3.57 1.03 3.56
C GLY A 198 -5.03 1.34 3.92
N VAL A 199 -5.89 0.31 3.82
CA VAL A 199 -7.28 0.37 4.30
C VAL A 199 -7.36 -0.47 5.55
N ARG A 200 -7.92 0.10 6.63
CA ARG A 200 -7.98 -0.55 7.96
C ARG A 200 -6.59 -0.80 8.58
N ILE A 201 -5.61 -0.01 8.18
CA ILE A 201 -4.20 -0.15 8.59
C ILE A 201 -3.99 -0.10 10.11
N GLU A 202 -4.83 0.64 10.85
CA GLU A 202 -4.78 0.65 12.32
C GLU A 202 -5.09 -0.74 12.91
N GLY A 203 -5.94 -1.52 12.24
CA GLY A 203 -6.24 -2.90 12.60
C GLY A 203 -5.00 -3.78 12.52
N ASP A 204 -4.23 -3.67 11.44
CA ASP A 204 -2.99 -4.42 11.23
C ASP A 204 -1.93 -4.00 12.25
N ALA A 205 -1.76 -2.70 12.46
CA ALA A 205 -0.84 -2.17 13.47
C ALA A 205 -1.20 -2.62 14.89
N LYS A 206 -2.50 -2.65 15.22
CA LYS A 206 -2.99 -3.16 16.51
C LYS A 206 -2.69 -4.65 16.67
N LYS A 207 -2.94 -5.45 15.63
CA LYS A 207 -2.64 -6.89 15.63
C LYS A 207 -1.15 -7.13 15.86
N LEU A 208 -0.27 -6.44 15.15
CA LEU A 208 1.17 -6.54 15.34
C LEU A 208 1.60 -6.15 16.76
N ARG A 209 1.07 -5.05 17.30
CA ARG A 209 1.35 -4.60 18.67
C ARG A 209 0.94 -5.64 19.73
N GLU A 210 -0.17 -6.33 19.51
CA GLU A 210 -0.68 -7.35 20.42
C GLU A 210 0.09 -8.68 20.31
N GLU A 211 0.52 -9.05 19.11
CA GLU A 211 1.16 -10.34 18.81
C GLU A 211 2.68 -10.35 19.03
N PHE A 212 3.35 -9.23 18.79
CA PHE A 212 4.80 -9.10 18.91
C PHE A 212 5.15 -8.18 20.08
N ARG A 213 4.74 -8.58 21.28
CA ARG A 213 5.12 -7.89 22.53
C ARG A 213 6.60 -8.12 22.79
N GLN A 214 7.35 -7.04 22.96
CA GLN A 214 8.73 -7.12 23.45
C GLN A 214 8.68 -7.70 24.87
N SER A 215 9.23 -8.90 25.09
CA SER A 215 9.50 -9.33 26.44
C SER A 215 10.64 -8.46 26.97
N LYS A 216 10.39 -7.72 28.06
CA LYS A 216 11.51 -7.37 28.93
C LYS A 216 12.00 -8.70 29.49
N GLN A 217 13.14 -9.16 28.96
CA GLN A 217 13.96 -10.33 29.27
C GLN A 217 13.56 -11.23 30.45
N ASP A 218 13.65 -12.54 30.22
CA ASP A 218 14.19 -13.53 31.17
C ASP A 218 13.98 -13.25 32.67
N ALA A 219 12.77 -13.47 33.20
CA ALA A 219 12.54 -13.91 34.57
C ALA A 219 11.05 -14.18 34.86
N ALA A 220 10.65 -15.46 34.77
CA ALA A 220 9.61 -16.11 35.56
C ALA A 220 8.16 -15.52 35.58
N PRO A 221 7.14 -16.33 35.96
CA PRO A 221 5.80 -16.18 35.42
C PRO A 221 4.83 -15.39 36.32
N LYS A 222 3.74 -14.95 35.67
CA LYS A 222 2.45 -14.53 36.24
C LYS A 222 2.44 -13.22 37.04
N ALA A 223 2.19 -12.14 36.32
CA ALA A 223 1.06 -11.25 36.59
C ALA A 223 0.88 -10.33 35.38
N VAL A 224 -0.36 -9.91 35.14
CA VAL A 224 -0.71 -8.83 34.21
C VAL A 224 0.05 -7.58 34.63
N SER A 225 1.26 -7.41 34.09
CA SER A 225 2.04 -6.19 34.22
C SER A 225 1.96 -5.49 32.87
N SER A 226 1.25 -4.36 32.90
CA SER A 226 1.04 -3.36 31.86
C SER A 226 2.34 -2.64 31.42
N GLY A 227 3.43 -3.39 31.22
CA GLY A 227 4.78 -2.83 30.99
C GLY A 227 5.52 -3.36 29.76
N ALA A 228 4.97 -4.32 29.02
CA ALA A 228 5.51 -4.74 27.72
C ALA A 228 4.90 -3.86 26.61
N GLN A 229 5.74 -3.01 26.01
CA GLN A 229 5.33 -2.19 24.87
C GLN A 229 5.42 -3.06 23.62
N GLY A 230 4.28 -3.25 22.93
CA GLY A 230 4.26 -3.95 21.65
C GLY A 230 4.86 -3.11 20.53
N ILE A 231 5.13 -3.73 19.38
CA ILE A 231 5.67 -3.02 18.22
C ILE A 231 4.66 -1.98 17.74
N THR A 232 5.11 -0.73 17.68
CA THR A 232 4.26 0.40 17.32
C THR A 232 4.61 0.85 15.91
N ALA A 233 3.65 0.75 14.99
CA ALA A 233 3.76 1.38 13.69
C ALA A 233 3.30 2.84 13.79
N ASN A 234 4.24 3.77 13.59
CA ASN A 234 3.98 5.21 13.61
C ASN A 234 3.54 5.71 12.22
N GLU A 235 2.86 6.85 12.18
CA GLU A 235 2.48 7.56 10.94
C GLU A 235 1.63 6.71 9.97
N LEU A 236 0.48 6.27 10.46
CA LEU A 236 -0.48 5.51 9.67
C LEU A 236 -1.42 6.45 8.90
N LEU A 237 -1.49 6.29 7.59
CA LEU A 237 -2.38 7.01 6.70
C LEU A 237 -3.51 6.09 6.22
N GLU A 238 -4.70 6.29 6.78
CA GLU A 238 -5.92 5.60 6.37
C GLU A 238 -6.49 6.21 5.07
N LEU A 239 -6.52 5.40 4.01
CA LEU A 239 -6.96 5.84 2.67
C LEU A 239 -8.43 6.28 2.66
N SER A 240 -9.29 5.66 3.48
CA SER A 240 -10.71 6.04 3.57
C SER A 240 -10.89 7.49 4.01
N TYR A 241 -10.06 7.94 4.96
CA TYR A 241 -10.11 9.31 5.49
C TYR A 241 -9.51 10.32 4.51
N LEU A 242 -8.42 9.94 3.84
CA LEU A 242 -7.84 10.76 2.78
C LEU A 242 -8.83 10.95 1.61
N ALA A 243 -9.50 9.88 1.18
CA ALA A 243 -10.50 9.92 0.13
C ALA A 243 -11.69 10.85 0.48
N ARG A 244 -12.23 10.74 1.71
CA ARG A 244 -13.34 11.60 2.16
C ARG A 244 -12.98 13.08 2.21
N ARG A 245 -11.77 13.39 2.67
CA ARG A 245 -11.28 14.77 2.72
C ARG A 245 -11.05 15.35 1.33
N THR A 246 -10.59 14.53 0.38
CA THR A 246 -10.29 14.98 -0.99
C THR A 246 -11.54 15.09 -1.85
N ASP A 247 -12.49 14.17 -1.69
CA ASP A 247 -13.74 14.13 -2.45
C ASP A 247 -14.97 14.06 -1.54
N PRO A 248 -15.26 15.10 -0.75
CA PRO A 248 -16.39 15.11 0.17
C PRO A 248 -17.74 15.03 -0.56
N GLU A 249 -17.85 15.54 -1.79
CA GLU A 249 -19.09 15.38 -2.59
C GLU A 249 -19.38 13.92 -2.93
N ARG A 250 -18.34 13.07 -3.02
CA ARG A 250 -18.50 11.64 -3.28
C ARG A 250 -18.73 10.85 -2.00
N TRP A 251 -18.00 11.16 -0.94
CA TRP A 251 -17.89 10.32 0.25
C TRP A 251 -18.48 10.93 1.53
N GLY A 252 -18.88 12.20 1.51
CA GLY A 252 -19.27 13.00 2.68
C GLY A 252 -20.72 12.82 3.15
N SER A 253 -21.40 11.77 2.68
CA SER A 253 -22.70 11.40 3.24
C SER A 253 -22.55 11.04 4.72
N MET A 254 -23.31 11.73 5.60
CA MET A 254 -23.25 11.55 7.06
C MET A 254 -23.53 10.10 7.52
N MET A 255 -24.23 9.30 6.70
CA MET A 255 -24.45 7.87 6.96
C MET A 255 -23.24 6.97 6.62
N GLN A 256 -22.29 7.47 5.83
CA GLN A 256 -21.11 6.74 5.35
C GLN A 256 -19.83 7.13 6.12
N CYS A 257 -19.83 8.27 6.83
CA CYS A 257 -18.67 8.77 7.58
C CYS A 257 -18.15 7.81 8.68
N SER A 258 -18.98 6.88 9.17
CA SER A 258 -18.53 5.87 10.16
C SER A 258 -17.89 4.61 9.56
N TRP A 259 -18.03 4.35 8.25
CA TRP A 259 -17.63 3.07 7.64
C TRP A 259 -16.43 3.23 6.71
N LEU A 260 -15.32 2.55 6.99
CA LEU A 260 -14.16 2.53 6.09
C LEU A 260 -14.58 2.15 4.65
N ILE A 261 -13.96 2.81 3.67
CA ILE A 261 -14.18 2.54 2.25
C ILE A 261 -13.30 1.34 1.90
N SER A 262 -13.87 0.32 1.27
CA SER A 262 -13.09 -0.88 0.96
C SER A 262 -11.99 -0.59 -0.05
N LEU A 263 -10.86 -1.30 0.05
CA LEU A 263 -9.75 -1.19 -0.90
C LEU A 263 -10.21 -1.42 -2.35
N ARG A 264 -11.12 -2.39 -2.54
CA ARG A 264 -11.82 -2.67 -3.82
C ARG A 264 -12.53 -1.45 -4.38
N GLU A 265 -13.34 -0.79 -3.55
CA GLU A 265 -14.11 0.39 -3.94
C GLU A 265 -13.20 1.59 -4.28
N LEU A 266 -12.15 1.79 -3.48
CA LEU A 266 -11.15 2.83 -3.75
C LEU A 266 -10.37 2.55 -5.05
N ALA A 267 -9.95 1.31 -5.30
CA ALA A 267 -9.27 0.92 -6.54
C ALA A 267 -10.16 1.18 -7.77
N ALA A 268 -11.44 0.80 -7.70
CA ALA A 268 -12.39 1.01 -8.78
C ALA A 268 -12.62 2.51 -9.06
N VAL A 269 -12.70 3.34 -8.02
CA VAL A 269 -12.94 4.79 -8.18
C VAL A 269 -11.70 5.53 -8.64
N TYR A 270 -10.54 5.31 -8.01
CA TYR A 270 -9.36 6.14 -8.23
C TYR A 270 -8.41 5.60 -9.29
N LEU A 271 -8.38 4.28 -9.50
CA LEU A 271 -7.51 3.65 -10.52
C LEU A 271 -8.30 3.14 -11.74
N GLY A 272 -9.63 3.01 -11.63
CA GLY A 272 -10.44 2.41 -12.69
C GLY A 272 -10.13 0.93 -12.90
N ARG A 273 -9.64 0.25 -11.86
CA ARG A 273 -9.27 -1.17 -11.88
C ARG A 273 -10.10 -1.93 -10.86
N LYS A 274 -10.45 -3.17 -11.18
CA LYS A 274 -11.10 -4.08 -10.22
C LYS A 274 -10.07 -4.92 -9.47
N LEU A 275 -10.30 -5.17 -8.19
CA LEU A 275 -9.51 -6.12 -7.41
C LEU A 275 -10.10 -7.52 -7.53
N VAL A 276 -9.28 -8.47 -7.95
CA VAL A 276 -9.70 -9.86 -8.05
C VAL A 276 -9.66 -10.47 -6.66
N LYS A 277 -10.85 -10.81 -6.14
CA LYS A 277 -10.98 -11.66 -4.95
C LYS A 277 -10.68 -13.10 -5.38
N ASP A 278 -9.46 -13.58 -5.18
CA ASP A 278 -9.13 -14.99 -5.39
C ASP A 278 -9.07 -15.76 -4.05
N GLU A 279 -8.90 -17.08 -4.14
CA GLU A 279 -8.87 -17.98 -2.97
C GLU A 279 -7.64 -17.75 -2.08
N SER A 280 -6.62 -17.03 -2.57
CA SER A 280 -5.39 -16.72 -1.82
C SER A 280 -5.69 -15.92 -0.56
N ARG A 281 -6.67 -14.99 -0.62
CA ARG A 281 -7.09 -14.16 0.51
C ARG A 281 -7.48 -14.99 1.75
N THR A 282 -8.03 -16.19 1.56
CA THR A 282 -8.46 -17.08 2.65
C THR A 282 -7.60 -18.34 2.75
N SER A 283 -6.43 -18.34 2.13
CA SER A 283 -5.54 -19.50 2.06
C SER A 283 -4.71 -19.69 3.34
N HIS A 284 -3.97 -20.80 3.39
CA HIS A 284 -3.10 -21.08 4.53
C HIS A 284 -1.78 -20.28 4.42
N TRP A 285 -1.77 -19.08 5.00
CA TRP A 285 -0.62 -18.17 4.97
C TRP A 285 0.58 -18.61 5.81
N SER A 286 0.42 -19.55 6.74
CA SER A 286 1.50 -20.09 7.59
C SER A 286 2.11 -21.40 7.05
N GLN A 287 2.00 -21.63 5.73
CA GLN A 287 2.58 -22.81 5.09
C GLN A 287 4.08 -22.63 4.78
N GLN A 288 4.82 -23.72 4.65
CA GLN A 288 6.29 -23.69 4.57
C GLN A 288 6.85 -22.77 3.48
N LYS A 289 6.17 -22.71 2.33
CA LYS A 289 6.50 -21.78 1.25
C LYS A 289 5.20 -21.26 0.66
N LEU A 290 5.16 -19.96 0.41
CA LEU A 290 4.02 -19.36 -0.28
C LEU A 290 3.98 -19.83 -1.74
N SER A 291 2.78 -20.00 -2.27
CA SER A 291 2.58 -20.27 -3.69
C SER A 291 2.83 -18.99 -4.50
N GLU A 292 3.08 -19.14 -5.80
CA GLU A 292 3.17 -17.98 -6.69
C GLU A 292 1.89 -17.13 -6.69
N GLN A 293 0.73 -17.78 -6.54
CA GLN A 293 -0.57 -17.10 -6.46
C GLN A 293 -0.63 -16.20 -5.22
N GLN A 294 -0.24 -16.72 -4.05
CA GLN A 294 -0.18 -15.94 -2.81
C GLN A 294 0.82 -14.78 -2.89
N ILE A 295 1.98 -15.01 -3.49
CA ILE A 295 2.99 -13.95 -3.70
C ILE A 295 2.42 -12.84 -4.60
N LYS A 296 1.78 -13.20 -5.72
CA LYS A 296 1.16 -12.24 -6.65
C LYS A 296 -0.01 -11.49 -6.01
N TYR A 297 -0.83 -12.19 -5.23
CA TYR A 297 -1.93 -11.60 -4.46
C TYR A 297 -1.39 -10.57 -3.47
N ALA A 298 -0.50 -11.00 -2.56
CA ALA A 298 0.05 -10.17 -1.50
C ALA A 298 0.79 -8.93 -2.05
N ALA A 299 1.50 -9.10 -3.17
CA ALA A 299 2.14 -7.98 -3.85
C ALA A 299 1.14 -6.99 -4.47
N SER A 300 0.03 -7.48 -5.03
CA SER A 300 -1.02 -6.62 -5.57
C SER A 300 -1.73 -5.84 -4.48
N ASP A 301 -2.06 -6.50 -3.34
CA ASP A 301 -2.86 -5.91 -2.26
C ASP A 301 -2.13 -4.76 -1.54
N VAL A 302 -0.81 -4.91 -1.33
CA VAL A 302 -0.02 -3.82 -0.74
C VAL A 302 0.25 -2.68 -1.74
N MET A 303 0.53 -3.02 -3.01
CA MET A 303 0.87 -2.03 -4.04
C MET A 303 -0.33 -1.16 -4.41
N VAL A 304 -1.54 -1.74 -4.50
CA VAL A 304 -2.74 -0.97 -4.83
C VAL A 304 -3.03 0.10 -3.78
N GLY A 305 -2.77 -0.16 -2.49
CA GLY A 305 -2.94 0.84 -1.44
C GLY A 305 -2.08 2.08 -1.67
N LEU A 306 -0.80 1.88 -2.02
CA LEU A 306 0.12 2.97 -2.35
C LEU A 306 -0.29 3.70 -3.64
N GLU A 307 -0.79 3.00 -4.66
CA GLU A 307 -1.29 3.64 -5.88
C GLU A 307 -2.56 4.47 -5.66
N ILE A 308 -3.49 3.98 -4.83
CA ILE A 308 -4.71 4.71 -4.47
C ILE A 308 -4.33 6.04 -3.80
N TYR A 309 -3.41 6.03 -2.84
CA TYR A 309 -2.90 7.26 -2.25
C TYR A 309 -2.40 8.21 -3.35
N GLU A 310 -1.63 7.69 -4.29
CA GLU A 310 -0.91 8.47 -5.28
C GLU A 310 -1.87 9.07 -6.33
N ALA A 311 -2.98 8.38 -6.61
CA ALA A 311 -4.12 8.90 -7.36
C ALA A 311 -4.86 10.01 -6.60
N ILE A 312 -5.19 9.80 -5.31
CA ILE A 312 -5.89 10.78 -4.48
C ILE A 312 -5.05 12.05 -4.34
N ARG A 313 -3.74 11.90 -4.08
CA ARG A 313 -2.78 13.00 -3.99
C ARG A 313 -2.76 13.84 -5.27
N ARG A 314 -2.59 13.21 -6.44
CA ARG A 314 -2.61 13.95 -7.72
C ARG A 314 -3.92 14.68 -7.93
N ARG A 315 -5.04 14.05 -7.58
CA ARG A 315 -6.36 14.67 -7.65
C ARG A 315 -6.47 15.91 -6.77
N ALA A 316 -5.96 15.85 -5.54
CA ALA A 316 -5.94 16.98 -4.64
C ALA A 316 -5.06 18.14 -5.17
N ILE A 317 -3.91 17.84 -5.77
CA ILE A 317 -3.05 18.83 -6.45
C ILE A 317 -3.81 19.53 -7.59
N LEU A 318 -4.54 18.76 -8.41
CA LEU A 318 -5.33 19.30 -9.52
C LEU A 318 -6.48 20.20 -9.01
N GLN A 319 -7.18 19.79 -7.96
CA GLN A 319 -8.25 20.60 -7.34
C GLN A 319 -7.72 21.91 -6.74
N ALA A 320 -6.49 21.91 -6.22
CA ALA A 320 -5.83 23.10 -5.67
C ALA A 320 -5.22 24.03 -6.74
N GLY A 321 -5.44 23.76 -8.03
CA GLY A 321 -4.91 24.59 -9.13
C GLY A 321 -3.39 24.51 -9.31
N GLY A 322 -2.75 23.40 -8.90
CA GLY A 322 -1.31 23.18 -9.08
C GLY A 322 -0.39 23.89 -8.07
N GLY A 323 -0.95 24.52 -7.03
CA GLY A 323 -0.17 25.06 -5.91
C GLY A 323 0.51 23.96 -5.08
N THR A 324 1.57 24.30 -4.34
CA THR A 324 2.33 23.35 -3.53
C THR A 324 1.45 22.74 -2.43
N VAL A 325 1.20 21.43 -2.53
CA VAL A 325 0.32 20.65 -1.64
C VAL A 325 1.00 20.30 -0.29
N VAL A 326 1.88 21.16 0.21
CA VAL A 326 2.58 20.98 1.51
C VAL A 326 1.59 20.97 2.68
N HIS A 327 0.47 21.68 2.54
CA HIS A 327 -0.53 21.80 3.61
C HIS A 327 -1.43 20.58 3.78
N LEU A 328 -1.51 19.67 2.81
CA LEU A 328 -2.28 18.45 2.98
C LEU A 328 -1.59 17.54 4.01
N TYR A 329 -0.28 17.29 3.88
CA TYR A 329 0.48 16.39 4.77
C TYR A 329 0.47 16.77 6.25
N ARG A 330 0.53 18.07 6.56
CA ARG A 330 0.59 18.55 7.95
C ARG A 330 -0.75 18.43 8.70
N ILE A 331 -1.84 18.19 7.99
CA ILE A 331 -3.19 17.97 8.58
C ILE A 331 -3.41 16.47 8.89
N TYR A 332 -2.64 15.55 8.31
CA TYR A 332 -2.84 14.10 8.46
C TYR A 332 -2.07 13.45 9.61
N SER A 333 -1.17 14.17 10.30
CA SER A 333 -0.41 13.66 11.46
C SER A 333 -0.92 14.16 12.82
N SER A 334 -1.86 15.10 12.85
CA SER A 334 -2.49 15.55 14.10
C SER A 334 -3.76 14.73 14.36
N SER A 335 -3.76 14.03 15.49
CA SER A 335 -4.87 13.28 16.09
C SER A 335 -6.09 14.15 16.43
N SER A 336 -6.71 14.79 15.43
CA SER A 336 -8.02 15.41 15.57
C SER A 336 -9.06 14.54 14.88
N THR A 337 -9.73 13.75 15.71
CA THR A 337 -10.99 13.08 15.47
C THR A 337 -12.14 14.09 15.31
N ASP A 338 -11.96 15.11 14.49
CA ASP A 338 -13.02 16.07 14.21
C ASP A 338 -13.66 15.67 12.88
N CYS A 339 -14.65 14.78 13.00
CA CYS A 339 -15.71 14.63 12.02
C CYS A 339 -16.45 15.97 11.91
N LEU A 340 -16.48 16.55 10.71
CA LEU A 340 -17.55 17.45 10.28
C LEU A 340 -18.40 16.71 9.25
#